data_AF-A0A3D3FF31-F1
#
_entry.id   AF-A0A3D3FF31-F1
#
_cell.length_a   1.000
_cell.length_b   1.000
_cell.length_c   1.000
_cell.angle_alpha   90.00
_cell.angle_beta   90.00
_cell.angle_gamma   90.00
#
_symmetry.space_group_name_H-M   'P 1'
#
loop_
_entity.id
_entity.type
_entity.pdbx_description
1 polymer ?
#
loop_
_entity_poly.entity_id
_entity_poly.type
_entity_poly.pdbx_seq_one_letter_code
_entity_poly.pdbx_strand_id
1 'polypeptide(L)'
;AALCALVAVLFCYAMHLSGYLYQRYLTNPYIRILVGSAFVIVLTLLLHTTDYEGAGGDVINRALNGHTHPEAFLLKILLTALTLGAGFKGGEIVPSFYIGATFGCWMGSVIGLDPCLGAA
;
A
#
# COMPACT_ATOMS: atom_id res chain seq x y z
N ALA A 1 -2.65 -18.08 5.86
CA ALA A 1 -3.19 -18.23 4.49
C ALA A 1 -4.49 -17.46 4.28
N ALA A 2 -5.59 -17.79 4.98
CA ALA A 2 -6.89 -17.11 4.77
C ALA A 2 -6.84 -15.58 4.93
N LEU A 3 -6.12 -15.09 5.94
CA LEU A 3 -5.95 -13.65 6.15
C LEU A 3 -5.16 -12.96 5.03
N CYS A 4 -4.11 -13.61 4.51
CA CYS A 4 -3.34 -13.08 3.38
C CYS A 4 -4.21 -12.96 2.13
N ALA A 5 -5.09 -13.94 1.89
CA ALA A 5 -6.05 -13.88 0.79
C ALA A 5 -7.05 -12.72 0.96
N LEU A 6 -7.51 -12.47 2.19
CA LEU A 6 -8.38 -11.33 2.48
C LEU A 6 -7.69 -9.99 2.20
N VAL A 7 -6.42 -9.85 2.59
CA VAL A 7 -5.62 -8.65 2.29
C VAL A 7 -5.42 -8.47 0.78
N ALA A 8 -5.16 -9.55 0.04
CA ALA A 8 -5.05 -9.49 -1.42
C ALA A 8 -6.36 -9.06 -2.09
N VAL A 9 -7.49 -9.61 -1.65
CA VAL A 9 -8.83 -9.18 -2.13
C VAL A 9 -9.08 -7.71 -1.83
N LEU A 10 -8.72 -7.26 -0.62
CA LEU A 10 -8.85 -5.85 -0.23
C LEU A 10 -8.00 -4.94 -1.12
N PHE A 11 -6.74 -5.32 -1.41
CA PHE A 11 -5.87 -4.58 -2.31
C PHE A 11 -6.44 -4.49 -3.73
N CYS A 12 -6.83 -5.62 -4.33
CA CYS A 12 -7.46 -5.65 -5.65
C CYS A 12 -8.73 -4.80 -5.71
N TYR A 13 -9.58 -4.88 -4.67
CA TYR A 13 -10.80 -4.09 -4.59
C TYR A 13 -10.52 -2.60 -4.48
N ALA A 14 -9.55 -2.19 -3.64
CA ALA A 14 -9.15 -0.79 -3.49
C ALA A 14 -8.60 -0.20 -4.80
N MET A 15 -7.80 -0.98 -5.54
CA MET A 15 -7.27 -0.61 -6.84
C MET A 15 -8.37 -0.40 -7.88
N HIS A 16 -9.33 -1.32 -7.99
CA HIS A 16 -10.46 -1.16 -8.91
C HIS A 16 -11.39 -0.01 -8.50
N LEU A 17 -11.70 0.10 -7.20
CA LEU A 17 -12.60 1.12 -6.69
C LEU A 17 -12.03 2.51 -6.89
N SER A 18 -10.75 2.73 -6.58
CA SER A 18 -10.08 4.02 -6.80
C SER A 18 -10.11 4.43 -8.27
N GLY A 19 -9.73 3.53 -9.18
CA GLY A 19 -9.81 3.78 -10.62
C GLY A 19 -11.22 4.14 -11.08
N TYR A 20 -12.23 3.41 -10.61
CA TYR A 20 -13.65 3.68 -10.90
C TYR A 20 -14.10 5.05 -10.38
N LEU A 21 -13.81 5.37 -9.11
CA LEU A 21 -14.19 6.64 -8.48
C LEU A 21 -13.54 7.82 -9.22
N TYR A 22 -12.26 7.71 -9.53
CA TYR A 22 -11.57 8.75 -10.28
C TYR A 22 -12.14 8.94 -11.68
N GLN A 23 -12.47 7.87 -12.42
CA GLN A 23 -13.11 8.00 -13.73
C GLN A 23 -14.54 8.56 -13.65
N ARG A 24 -15.27 8.21 -12.59
CA ARG A 24 -16.66 8.64 -12.35
C ARG A 24 -16.77 10.10 -11.99
N TYR A 25 -15.92 10.58 -11.08
CA TYR A 25 -15.97 11.96 -10.56
C TYR A 25 -15.06 12.93 -11.30
N LEU A 26 -13.95 12.46 -11.86
CA LEU A 26 -12.91 13.30 -12.47
C LEU A 26 -12.60 12.82 -13.90
N THR A 27 -13.49 13.16 -14.83
CA THR A 27 -13.36 12.79 -16.25
C THR A 27 -12.14 13.44 -16.92
N ASN A 28 -11.73 14.64 -16.48
CA ASN A 28 -10.56 15.33 -17.02
C ASN A 28 -9.26 14.73 -16.45
N PRO A 29 -8.37 14.14 -17.28
CA PRO A 29 -7.14 13.50 -16.83
C PRO A 29 -6.20 14.42 -16.04
N TYR A 30 -6.13 15.71 -16.41
CA TYR A 30 -5.23 16.66 -15.74
C TYR A 30 -5.72 16.97 -14.32
N ILE A 31 -7.02 17.18 -14.15
CA ILE A 31 -7.62 17.42 -12.84
C ILE A 31 -7.49 16.17 -11.97
N ARG A 32 -7.68 14.98 -12.57
CA ARG A 32 -7.49 13.71 -11.86
C ARG A 32 -6.10 13.57 -11.27
N ILE A 33 -5.06 13.87 -12.06
CA ILE A 33 -3.67 13.81 -11.60
C ILE A 33 -3.41 14.85 -10.51
N LEU A 34 -3.90 16.09 -10.67
CA LEU A 34 -3.73 17.16 -9.67
C LEU A 34 -4.40 16.82 -8.33
N VAL A 35 -5.62 16.29 -8.38
CA VAL A 35 -6.34 15.89 -7.16
C VAL A 35 -5.65 14.69 -6.51
N GLY A 36 -5.24 13.69 -7.31
CA GLY A 36 -4.53 12.53 -6.81
C GLY A 36 -3.21 12.88 -6.13
N SER A 37 -2.39 13.76 -6.73
CA SER A 37 -1.15 14.22 -6.10
C SER A 37 -1.42 15.08 -4.87
N ALA A 38 -2.43 15.94 -4.88
CA ALA A 38 -2.81 16.72 -3.70
C ALA A 38 -3.18 15.80 -2.52
N PHE A 39 -3.96 14.73 -2.76
CA PHE A 39 -4.28 13.75 -1.72
C PHE A 39 -3.04 13.04 -1.18
N VAL A 40 -2.15 12.57 -2.05
CA VAL A 40 -0.90 11.91 -1.63
C VAL A 40 -0.05 12.86 -0.79
N ILE A 41 0.17 14.10 -1.25
CA ILE A 41 0.96 15.11 -0.52
C ILE A 41 0.36 15.40 0.86
N VAL A 42 -0.95 15.62 0.94
CA VAL A 42 -1.62 15.87 2.22
C VAL A 42 -1.44 14.68 3.16
N LEU A 43 -1.58 13.45 2.65
CA LEU A 43 -1.42 12.26 3.47
C LEU A 43 0.02 12.09 3.96
N THR A 44 1.01 12.34 3.11
CA THR A 44 2.43 12.30 3.48
C THR A 44 2.77 13.35 4.53
N LEU A 45 2.23 14.57 4.40
CA LEU A 45 2.40 15.63 5.40
C LEU A 45 1.73 15.28 6.73
N LEU A 46 0.57 14.62 6.73
CA LEU A 46 -0.09 14.17 7.95
C LEU A 46 0.69 13.04 8.64
N LEU A 47 1.15 12.05 7.86
CA LEU A 47 1.91 10.91 8.36
C LEU A 47 3.32 11.29 8.82
N HIS A 48 3.85 12.44 8.40
CA HIS A 48 5.21 12.91 8.70
C HIS A 48 6.30 11.86 8.32
N THR A 49 6.01 10.98 7.37
CA THR A 49 6.95 9.95 6.91
C THR A 49 6.78 9.69 5.42
N THR A 50 7.90 9.36 4.78
CA THR A 50 7.98 8.97 3.36
C THR A 50 8.06 7.45 3.19
N ASP A 51 8.00 6.68 4.28
CA ASP A 51 8.19 5.22 4.28
C ASP A 51 7.16 4.45 3.43
N TYR A 52 6.00 5.05 3.19
CA TYR A 52 4.92 4.43 2.43
C TYR A 52 4.89 4.88 0.96
N GLU A 53 5.76 5.81 0.58
CA GLU A 53 5.88 6.29 -0.79
C GLU A 53 6.78 5.36 -1.63
N GLY A 54 6.73 5.53 -2.96
CA GLY A 54 7.58 4.80 -3.90
C GLY A 54 7.50 3.27 -3.80
N ALA A 55 8.61 2.59 -4.06
CA ALA A 55 8.71 1.13 -3.97
C ALA A 55 8.70 0.64 -2.51
N GLY A 56 9.20 1.43 -1.55
CA GLY A 56 9.23 1.07 -0.14
C GLY A 56 10.23 -0.05 0.23
N GLY A 57 11.31 -0.19 -0.54
CA GLY A 57 12.31 -1.25 -0.35
C GLY A 57 12.92 -1.27 1.06
N ASP A 58 13.14 -0.11 1.67
CA ASP A 58 13.67 -0.03 3.04
C ASP A 58 12.72 -0.63 4.07
N VAL A 59 11.41 -0.50 3.88
CA VAL A 59 10.42 -1.09 4.80
C VAL A 59 10.29 -2.59 4.58
N ILE A 60 10.38 -3.05 3.32
CA ILE A 60 10.44 -4.48 3.01
C ILE A 60 11.65 -5.10 3.70
N ASN A 61 12.82 -4.47 3.59
CA ASN A 61 14.02 -4.94 4.26
C ASN A 61 13.86 -4.94 5.78
N ARG A 62 13.28 -3.90 6.38
CA ARG A 62 12.98 -3.89 7.82
C ARG A 62 12.02 -5.02 8.22
N ALA A 63 10.98 -5.28 7.42
CA ALA A 63 10.03 -6.36 7.68
C ALA A 63 10.69 -7.74 7.59
N LEU A 64 11.60 -7.95 6.64
CA LEU A 64 12.41 -9.17 6.53
C LEU A 64 13.40 -9.34 7.70
N ASN A 65 13.74 -8.26 8.39
CA ASN A 65 14.52 -8.28 9.63
C ASN A 65 13.64 -8.31 10.89
N GLY A 66 12.33 -8.54 10.75
CA GLY A 66 11.40 -8.72 11.87
C GLY A 66 10.84 -7.42 12.45
N HIS A 67 11.06 -6.28 11.80
CA HIS A 67 10.58 -4.97 12.24
C HIS A 67 9.58 -4.39 11.24
N THR A 68 8.32 -4.26 11.65
CA THR A 68 7.28 -3.63 10.83
C THR A 68 6.32 -2.82 11.69
N HIS A 69 5.73 -1.79 11.10
CA HIS A 69 4.59 -1.10 11.70
C HIS A 69 3.29 -1.82 11.28
N PRO A 70 2.35 -2.07 12.21
CA PRO A 70 1.10 -2.77 11.90
C PRO A 70 0.25 -2.04 10.86
N GLU A 71 0.30 -0.72 10.82
CA GLU A 71 -0.44 0.12 9.87
C GLU A 71 0.18 0.15 8.46
N ALA A 72 1.42 -0.32 8.29
CA ALA A 72 2.19 -0.14 7.06
C ALA A 72 1.52 -0.78 5.83
N PHE A 73 0.96 -1.99 6.00
CA PHE A 73 0.30 -2.69 4.90
C PHE A 73 -0.94 -1.92 4.42
N LEU A 74 -1.73 -1.37 5.35
CA LEU A 74 -2.98 -0.68 5.03
C LEU A 74 -2.71 0.69 4.40
N LEU A 75 -1.76 1.44 4.95
CA LEU A 75 -1.33 2.72 4.40
C LEU A 75 -0.76 2.55 2.99
N LYS A 76 0.02 1.48 2.74
CA LYS A 76 0.54 1.19 1.41
C LYS A 76 -0.58 0.87 0.42
N ILE A 77 -1.58 0.08 0.81
CA ILE A 77 -2.75 -0.19 -0.05
C ILE A 77 -3.43 1.13 -0.44
N LEU A 78 -3.71 1.99 0.55
CA LEU A 78 -4.42 3.24 0.34
C LEU A 78 -3.64 4.20 -0.57
N LEU A 79 -2.37 4.46 -0.27
CA LEU A 79 -1.53 5.35 -1.06
C LEU A 79 -1.32 4.83 -2.49
N THR A 80 -1.12 3.52 -2.64
CA THR A 80 -0.93 2.89 -3.95
C THR A 80 -2.20 2.99 -4.78
N ALA A 81 -3.36 2.69 -4.20
CA ALA A 81 -4.66 2.80 -4.87
C ALA A 81 -4.96 4.25 -5.28
N LEU A 82 -4.72 5.22 -4.40
CA LEU A 82 -4.91 6.64 -4.72
C LEU A 82 -3.98 7.11 -5.86
N THR A 83 -2.73 6.68 -5.84
CA THR A 83 -1.72 7.08 -6.84
C THR A 83 -2.00 6.44 -8.19
N LEU A 84 -2.13 5.12 -8.27
CA LEU A 84 -2.37 4.41 -9.52
C LEU A 84 -3.78 4.70 -10.07
N GLY A 85 -4.78 4.80 -9.19
CA GLY A 85 -6.15 5.19 -9.55
C GLY A 85 -6.24 6.58 -10.17
N ALA A 86 -5.40 7.53 -9.73
CA ALA A 86 -5.32 8.87 -10.33
C ALA A 86 -4.69 8.87 -11.75
N GLY A 87 -4.05 7.77 -12.15
CA GLY A 87 -3.44 7.60 -13.46
C GLY A 87 -1.93 7.83 -13.51
N PHE A 88 -1.26 7.83 -12.35
CA PHE A 88 0.20 7.75 -12.32
C PHE A 88 0.67 6.42 -12.89
N LYS A 89 1.75 6.46 -13.68
CA LYS A 89 2.34 5.23 -14.25
C LYS A 89 3.25 4.58 -13.20
N GLY A 90 2.94 3.34 -12.86
CA GLY A 90 3.71 2.52 -11.94
C GLY A 90 3.27 1.06 -11.98
N GLY A 91 4.06 0.18 -11.39
CA GLY A 91 3.72 -1.23 -11.26
C GLY A 91 3.04 -1.54 -9.92
N GLU A 92 2.08 -2.46 -9.94
CA GLU A 92 1.38 -2.96 -8.73
C GLU A 92 2.09 -4.13 -8.05
N ILE A 93 3.08 -4.72 -8.73
CA ILE A 93 3.83 -5.90 -8.25
C ILE A 93 4.59 -5.58 -6.96
N VAL A 94 5.40 -4.51 -6.97
CA VAL A 94 6.22 -4.14 -5.80
C VAL A 94 5.37 -3.73 -4.58
N PRO A 95 4.31 -2.92 -4.73
CA PRO A 95 3.36 -2.69 -3.65
C PRO A 95 2.74 -3.98 -3.09
N SER A 96 2.40 -4.96 -3.94
CA SER A 96 1.86 -6.23 -3.49
C SER A 96 2.85 -7.00 -2.60
N PHE A 97 4.14 -7.01 -2.98
CA PHE A 97 5.21 -7.56 -2.14
C PHE A 97 5.37 -6.80 -0.82
N TYR A 98 5.33 -5.47 -0.85
CA TYR A 98 5.40 -4.64 0.34
C TYR A 98 4.28 -4.99 1.33
N ILE A 99 3.04 -5.05 0.83
CA ILE A 99 1.85 -5.35 1.63
C ILE A 99 1.97 -6.76 2.22
N GLY A 100 2.39 -7.74 1.41
CA GLY A 100 2.61 -9.11 1.87
C GLY A 100 3.67 -9.21 2.96
N ALA A 101 4.85 -8.62 2.76
CA ALA A 101 5.96 -8.68 3.71
C ALA A 101 5.63 -7.97 5.03
N THR A 102 5.02 -6.79 4.98
CA THR A 102 4.67 -6.02 6.19
C THR A 102 3.52 -6.67 6.96
N PHE A 103 2.48 -7.15 6.27
CA PHE A 103 1.39 -7.88 6.90
C PHE A 103 1.85 -9.22 7.49
N GLY A 104 2.68 -9.96 6.74
CA GLY A 104 3.23 -11.24 7.12
C GLY A 104 4.15 -11.15 8.33
N CYS A 105 5.04 -10.15 8.37
CA CYS A 105 5.88 -9.84 9.53
C CYS A 105 5.05 -9.55 10.79
N TRP A 106 4.02 -8.70 10.65
CA TRP A 106 3.17 -8.35 11.78
C TRP A 106 2.34 -9.54 12.25
N MET A 107 1.66 -10.24 11.34
CA MET A 107 0.84 -11.39 11.69
C MET A 107 1.69 -12.53 12.27
N GLY A 108 2.90 -12.76 11.74
CA GLY A 108 3.88 -13.70 12.29
C GLY A 108 4.16 -13.43 13.77
N SER A 109 4.47 -12.16 14.10
CA SER A 109 4.68 -11.74 15.49
C SER A 109 3.46 -11.96 16.40
N VAL A 110 2.24 -11.81 15.87
CA VAL A 110 0.99 -11.98 16.62
C VAL A 110 0.67 -13.45 16.88
N ILE A 111 0.90 -14.33 15.91
CA ILE A 111 0.60 -15.77 16.03
C ILE A 111 1.72 -16.57 16.69
N GLY A 112 2.81 -15.91 17.12
CA GLY A 112 3.98 -16.54 17.74
C GLY A 112 4.88 -17.29 16.74
N LEU A 113 4.80 -16.95 15.46
CA LEU A 113 5.67 -17.45 14.41
C LEU A 113 6.83 -16.48 14.20
N ASP A 114 7.95 -16.95 13.67
CA ASP A 114 9.11 -16.08 13.41
C ASP A 114 8.69 -14.92 12.47
N PRO A 115 8.82 -13.64 12.87
CA PRO A 115 8.36 -12.52 12.07
C PRO A 115 9.04 -12.45 10.69
N CYS A 116 10.31 -12.82 10.61
CA CYS A 116 11.05 -12.83 9.35
C CYS A 116 10.52 -13.93 8.42
N LEU A 117 10.19 -15.11 8.97
CA LEU A 117 9.53 -16.19 8.22
C LEU A 117 8.12 -15.81 7.75
N GLY A 118 7.39 -15.05 8.55
CA GLY A 118 6.08 -14.52 8.15
C GLY A 118 6.17 -13.48 7.04
N ALA A 119 7.25 -12.70 7.01
CA ALA A 119 7.51 -11.65 6.02
C ALA A 119 8.01 -12.16 4.66
N ALA A 120 8.66 -13.33 4.65
CA ALA A 120 9.23 -13.98 3.47
C ALA A 120 8.17 -14.72 2.64
#